data_AF-A0A936VIN7-F1
#
_entry.id   AF-A0A936VIN7-F1
#
_cell.length_a   1.000
_cell.length_b   1.000
_cell.length_c   1.000
_cell.angle_alpha   90.00
_cell.angle_beta   90.00
_cell.angle_gamma   90.00
#
_symmetry.space_group_name_H-M   'P 1'
#
loop_
_entity.id
_entity.type
_entity.pdbx_description
1 polymer ?
#
loop_
_entity_poly.entity_id
_entity_poly.type
_entity_poly.pdbx_seq_one_letter_code
_entity_poly.pdbx_strand_id
1 'polypeptide(L)'
;MDSRSVKSIIAGVVGTLVMTAVMVVAPMMGMPKMSPPAMLSGMMGMPIIVGWMMHFMIGIAFALAYAFVFAPIVKIGSLALKGAIYRVAAFIFAQIMMAVMGTMFPMPMMEGSMMMIAVGSLMGHVIFGVVVALLVGKPQLMDDLVKSEN
;
A
#
# COMPACT_ATOMS: atom_id res chain seq x y z
N MET A 1 0.95 -4.79 -23.31
CA MET A 1 1.59 -4.16 -22.14
C MET A 1 3.01 -4.69 -22.03
N ASP A 2 3.98 -3.87 -21.63
CA ASP A 2 5.34 -4.38 -21.40
C ASP A 2 5.37 -5.29 -20.14
N SER A 3 6.38 -6.15 -20.04
CA SER A 3 6.52 -7.09 -18.93
C SER A 3 6.68 -6.37 -17.58
N ARG A 4 7.17 -5.14 -17.58
CA ARG A 4 7.40 -4.35 -16.36
C ARG A 4 6.10 -3.80 -15.78
N SER A 5 5.19 -3.30 -16.62
CA SER A 5 3.86 -2.82 -16.25
C SER A 5 3.02 -3.96 -15.67
N VAL A 6 3.00 -5.12 -16.33
CA VAL A 6 2.27 -6.30 -15.84
C VAL A 6 2.79 -6.71 -14.46
N LYS A 7 4.11 -6.85 -14.29
CA LYS A 7 4.73 -7.18 -12.99
C LYS A 7 4.40 -6.15 -11.92
N SER A 8 4.37 -4.86 -12.27
CA SER A 8 4.05 -3.78 -11.32
C SER A 8 2.59 -3.81 -10.88
N ILE A 9 1.66 -4.09 -11.79
CA ILE A 9 0.24 -4.22 -11.48
C ILE A 9 0.01 -5.41 -10.55
N ILE A 10 0.55 -6.58 -10.89
CA ILE A 10 0.49 -7.77 -10.04
C ILE A 10 1.09 -7.48 -8.67
N ALA A 11 2.26 -6.83 -8.61
CA ALA A 11 2.90 -6.45 -7.36
C ALA A 11 2.02 -5.51 -6.51
N GLY A 12 1.31 -4.57 -7.13
CA GLY A 12 0.36 -3.70 -6.44
C GLY A 12 -0.84 -4.45 -5.87
N VAL A 13 -1.41 -5.38 -6.64
CA VAL A 13 -2.52 -6.23 -6.16
C VAL A 13 -2.05 -7.13 -5.01
N VAL A 14 -0.96 -7.87 -5.19
CA VAL A 14 -0.40 -8.77 -4.17
C VAL A 14 0.01 -8.00 -2.91
N GLY A 15 0.69 -6.86 -3.08
CA GLY A 15 1.05 -5.99 -1.96
C GLY A 15 -0.18 -5.51 -1.16
N THR A 16 -1.26 -5.16 -1.86
CA THR A 16 -2.51 -4.75 -1.23
C THR A 16 -3.17 -5.91 -0.48
N LEU A 17 -3.19 -7.11 -1.07
CA LEU A 17 -3.71 -8.32 -0.41
C LEU A 17 -2.92 -8.68 0.85
N VAL A 18 -1.59 -8.70 0.78
CA VAL A 18 -0.73 -9.01 1.93
C VAL A 18 -0.95 -8.00 3.05
N MET A 19 -0.98 -6.71 2.70
CA MET A 19 -1.27 -5.66 3.67
C MET A 19 -2.66 -5.81 4.29
N THR A 20 -3.68 -6.13 3.48
CA THR A 20 -5.06 -6.38 3.95
C THR A 20 -5.11 -7.55 4.93
N ALA A 21 -4.43 -8.65 4.62
CA ALA A 21 -4.35 -9.81 5.51
C ALA A 21 -3.73 -9.42 6.86
N VAL A 22 -2.66 -8.62 6.86
CA VAL A 22 -2.06 -8.10 8.10
C VAL A 22 -3.05 -7.24 8.88
N MET A 23 -3.85 -6.40 8.22
CA MET A 23 -4.86 -5.57 8.90
C MET A 23 -6.00 -6.39 9.50
N VAL A 24 -6.32 -7.55 8.92
CA VAL A 24 -7.32 -8.47 9.50
C VAL A 24 -6.78 -9.14 10.77
N VAL A 25 -5.48 -9.47 10.79
CA VAL A 25 -4.83 -10.14 11.93
C VAL A 25 -4.41 -9.16 13.03
N ALA A 26 -4.01 -7.93 12.69
CA ALA A 26 -3.48 -6.95 13.63
C ALA A 26 -4.39 -6.67 14.85
N PRO A 27 -5.73 -6.62 14.73
CA PRO A 27 -6.61 -6.47 15.88
C PRO A 27 -6.56 -7.63 16.88
N MET A 28 -6.25 -8.85 16.41
CA MET A 28 -6.04 -10.01 17.28
C MET A 28 -4.76 -9.89 18.11
N MET A 29 -3.86 -8.97 17.74
CA MET A 29 -2.63 -8.65 18.46
C MET A 29 -2.77 -7.38 19.32
N GLY A 30 -4.00 -6.87 19.52
CA GLY A 30 -4.27 -5.69 20.35
C GLY A 30 -4.17 -4.35 19.61
N MET A 31 -4.03 -4.34 18.29
CA MET A 31 -4.12 -3.10 17.51
C MET A 31 -5.58 -2.67 17.28
N PRO A 32 -5.87 -1.37 17.11
CA PRO A 32 -7.18 -0.90 16.68
C PRO A 32 -7.59 -1.50 15.32
N LYS A 33 -8.90 -1.70 15.13
CA LYS A 33 -9.43 -2.10 13.82
C LYS A 33 -9.22 -0.96 12.83
N MET A 34 -8.56 -1.26 11.71
CA MET A 34 -8.36 -0.29 10.63
C MET A 34 -8.87 -0.90 9.32
N SER A 35 -9.68 -0.15 8.60
CA SER A 35 -10.17 -0.54 7.28
C SER A 35 -9.98 0.62 6.31
N PRO A 36 -8.90 0.63 5.52
CA PRO A 36 -8.70 1.62 4.47
C PRO A 36 -9.86 1.67 3.45
N PRO A 37 -10.45 0.54 3.00
CA PRO A 37 -11.64 0.59 2.16
C PRO A 37 -12.80 1.35 2.80
N ALA A 38 -13.08 1.10 4.09
CA ALA A 38 -14.16 1.79 4.79
C ALA A 38 -13.86 3.29 4.98
N MET A 39 -12.60 3.64 5.24
CA MET A 39 -12.16 5.03 5.31
C MET A 39 -12.37 5.74 3.98
N LEU A 40 -11.93 5.14 2.86
CA LEU A 40 -12.10 5.72 1.52
C LEU A 40 -13.57 5.85 1.13
N SER A 41 -14.39 4.82 1.38
CA SER A 41 -15.83 4.90 1.10
C SER A 41 -16.52 5.98 1.94
N GLY A 42 -16.15 6.09 3.22
CA GLY A 42 -16.69 7.10 4.13
C GLY A 42 -16.33 8.53 3.72
N MET A 43 -15.07 8.77 3.34
CA MET A 43 -14.62 10.08 2.85
C MET A 43 -15.32 10.50 1.55
N MET A 44 -15.67 9.53 0.69
CA MET A 44 -16.35 9.80 -0.59
C MET A 44 -17.88 9.80 -0.49
N GLY A 45 -18.46 9.39 0.65
CA GLY A 45 -19.90 9.15 0.77
C GLY A 45 -20.42 8.05 -0.16
N MET A 46 -19.56 7.09 -0.54
CA MET A 46 -19.86 6.04 -1.51
C MET A 46 -20.03 4.67 -0.84
N PRO A 47 -20.63 3.68 -1.53
CA PRO A 47 -20.72 2.31 -1.01
C PRO A 47 -19.35 1.68 -0.79
N ILE A 48 -19.26 0.73 0.16
CA ILE A 48 -18.00 0.06 0.56
C ILE A 48 -17.26 -0.60 -0.62
N ILE A 49 -17.98 -1.08 -1.64
CA ILE A 49 -17.37 -1.66 -2.85
C ILE A 49 -16.48 -0.65 -3.60
N VAL A 50 -16.86 0.63 -3.59
CA VAL A 50 -16.04 1.71 -4.16
C VAL A 50 -14.78 1.93 -3.34
N GLY A 51 -14.88 1.85 -2.02
CA GLY A 51 -13.73 1.88 -1.12
C GLY A 51 -12.71 0.78 -1.43
N TRP A 52 -13.18 -0.45 -1.69
CA TRP A 52 -12.32 -1.56 -2.11
C TRP A 52 -11.68 -1.32 -3.48
N MET A 53 -12.46 -0.90 -4.47
CA MET A 53 -11.91 -0.57 -5.80
C MET A 53 -10.81 0.48 -5.69
N MET A 54 -11.05 1.56 -4.94
CA MET A 54 -10.07 2.62 -4.71
C MET A 54 -8.84 2.10 -3.96
N HIS A 55 -9.01 1.22 -2.97
CA HIS A 55 -7.91 0.64 -2.23
C HIS A 55 -6.92 -0.10 -3.14
N PHE A 56 -7.44 -0.97 -4.01
CA PHE A 56 -6.63 -1.71 -4.99
C PHE A 56 -6.04 -0.80 -6.07
N MET A 57 -6.82 0.17 -6.58
CA MET A 57 -6.33 1.14 -7.57
C MET A 57 -5.17 1.96 -7.03
N ILE A 58 -5.26 2.44 -5.79
CA ILE A 58 -4.19 3.18 -5.12
C ILE A 58 -2.95 2.28 -4.93
N GLY A 59 -3.15 1.02 -4.54
CA GLY A 59 -2.07 0.04 -4.46
C GLY A 59 -1.33 -0.13 -5.80
N ILE A 60 -2.07 -0.33 -6.89
CA ILE A 60 -1.50 -0.42 -8.24
C ILE A 60 -0.75 0.85 -8.64
N ALA A 61 -1.34 2.02 -8.40
CA ALA A 61 -0.72 3.30 -8.72
C ALA A 61 0.63 3.49 -7.99
N PHE A 62 0.70 3.12 -6.71
CA PHE A 62 1.96 3.17 -5.96
C PHE A 62 2.97 2.11 -6.40
N ALA A 63 2.54 0.92 -6.82
CA ALA A 63 3.46 -0.07 -7.37
C ALA A 63 4.06 0.38 -8.71
N LEU A 64 3.27 1.03 -9.57
CA LEU A 64 3.75 1.66 -10.80
C LEU A 64 4.72 2.80 -10.50
N ALA A 65 4.38 3.68 -9.54
CA ALA A 65 5.27 4.76 -9.13
C ALA A 65 6.60 4.22 -8.56
N TYR A 66 6.57 3.12 -7.81
CA TYR A 66 7.81 2.44 -7.40
C TYR A 66 8.63 2.00 -8.62
N ALA A 67 8.03 1.25 -9.55
CA ALA A 67 8.75 0.63 -10.66
C ALA A 67 9.33 1.64 -11.67
N PHE A 68 8.59 2.71 -11.95
CA PHE A 68 8.94 3.65 -13.03
C PHE A 68 9.57 4.95 -12.53
N VAL A 69 9.29 5.38 -11.29
CA VAL A 69 9.83 6.63 -10.76
C VAL A 69 10.91 6.36 -9.72
N PHE A 70 10.58 5.64 -8.64
CA PHE A 70 11.50 5.52 -7.51
C PHE A 70 12.67 4.54 -7.79
N ALA A 71 12.37 3.36 -8.33
CA ALA A 71 13.35 2.30 -8.50
C ALA A 71 14.49 2.64 -9.46
N PRO A 72 14.28 3.38 -10.58
CA PRO A 72 15.37 3.81 -11.46
C PRO A 72 16.28 4.89 -10.83
N ILE A 73 15.74 5.74 -9.95
CA ILE A 73 16.46 6.88 -9.38
C ILE A 73 17.29 6.48 -8.16
N VAL A 74 16.72 5.68 -7.25
CA VAL A 74 17.32 5.39 -5.95
C VAL A 74 18.12 4.09 -5.99
N LYS A 75 19.43 4.18 -5.72
CA LYS A 75 20.35 3.02 -5.70
C LYS A 75 20.55 2.52 -4.27
N ILE A 76 19.83 1.45 -3.92
CA ILE A 76 19.95 0.73 -2.65
C ILE A 76 20.08 -0.76 -2.98
N GLY A 77 21.08 -1.43 -2.43
CA GLY A 77 21.36 -2.85 -2.73
C GLY A 77 20.31 -3.81 -2.15
N SER A 78 19.74 -3.52 -0.97
CA SER A 78 18.68 -4.33 -0.38
C SER A 78 17.31 -3.95 -0.94
N LEU A 79 16.65 -4.88 -1.62
CA LEU A 79 15.30 -4.68 -2.17
C LEU A 79 14.26 -4.39 -1.07
N ALA A 80 14.35 -5.10 0.06
CA ALA A 80 13.44 -4.89 1.18
C ALA A 80 13.61 -3.48 1.78
N LEU A 81 14.85 -3.05 2.02
CA LEU A 81 15.13 -1.71 2.52
C LEU A 81 14.70 -0.62 1.52
N LYS A 82 14.95 -0.86 0.23
CA LYS A 82 14.54 0.05 -0.85
C LYS A 82 13.02 0.23 -0.90
N GLY A 83 12.27 -0.85 -0.78
CA GLY A 83 10.81 -0.85 -0.71
C GLY A 83 10.27 -0.16 0.54
N ALA A 84 10.88 -0.43 1.70
CA ALA A 84 10.52 0.21 2.96
C ALA A 84 10.72 1.73 2.89
N ILE A 85 11.88 2.20 2.44
CA ILE A 85 12.17 3.64 2.30
C ILE A 85 11.19 4.32 1.34
N TYR A 86 10.91 3.69 0.18
CA TYR A 86 9.92 4.21 -0.77
C TYR A 86 8.57 4.47 -0.09
N ARG A 87 8.06 3.49 0.66
CA ARG A 87 6.74 3.61 1.26
C ARG A 87 6.71 4.44 2.54
N VAL A 88 7.80 4.51 3.29
CA VAL A 88 7.91 5.47 4.41
C VAL A 88 7.85 6.90 3.86
N ALA A 89 8.55 7.20 2.77
CA ALA A 89 8.47 8.51 2.11
C ALA A 89 7.05 8.82 1.61
N ALA A 90 6.42 7.86 0.93
CA ALA A 90 5.03 8.00 0.47
C ALA A 90 4.03 8.14 1.65
N PHE A 91 4.27 7.46 2.77
CA PHE A 91 3.46 7.56 3.98
C PHE A 91 3.55 8.95 4.59
N ILE A 92 4.77 9.49 4.76
CA ILE A 92 4.98 10.86 5.28
C ILE A 92 4.26 11.87 4.38
N PHE A 93 4.41 11.73 3.06
CA PHE A 93 3.69 12.56 2.10
C PHE A 93 2.16 12.44 2.28
N ALA A 94 1.63 11.22 2.42
CA ALA A 94 0.22 11.00 2.66
C ALA A 94 -0.27 11.64 3.98
N GLN A 95 0.52 11.56 5.06
CA GLN A 95 0.15 12.20 6.33
C GLN A 95 0.06 13.72 6.21
N ILE A 96 1.00 14.35 5.48
CA ILE A 96 0.97 15.79 5.21
C ILE A 96 -0.28 16.13 4.38
N MET A 97 -0.55 15.39 3.31
CA MET A 97 -1.71 15.64 2.46
C MET A 97 -3.04 15.45 3.21
N MET A 98 -3.14 14.44 4.08
CA MET A 98 -4.32 14.20 4.90
C MET A 98 -4.52 15.31 5.94
N ALA A 99 -3.45 15.82 6.53
CA ALA A 99 -3.52 16.98 7.42
C ALA A 99 -4.03 18.23 6.69
N VAL A 100 -3.53 18.49 5.47
CA VAL A 100 -4.00 19.60 4.62
C VAL A 100 -5.48 19.41 4.26
N MET A 101 -5.87 18.21 3.78
CA MET A 101 -7.26 17.91 3.44
C MET A 101 -8.20 18.02 4.64
N GLY A 102 -7.75 17.64 5.83
CA GLY A 102 -8.53 17.77 7.06
C GLY A 102 -8.83 19.22 7.48
N THR A 103 -8.14 20.20 6.91
CA THR A 103 -8.50 21.62 7.08
C THR A 103 -9.60 22.08 6.13
N MET A 104 -9.82 21.35 5.04
CA MET A 104 -10.76 21.69 3.97
C MET A 104 -12.03 20.83 3.99
N PHE A 105 -11.94 19.59 4.46
CA PHE A 105 -13.02 18.60 4.45
C PHE A 105 -13.16 17.93 5.82
N PRO A 106 -14.41 17.62 6.25
CA PRO A 106 -14.64 16.87 7.47
C PRO A 106 -14.07 15.45 7.34
N MET A 107 -13.26 15.05 8.31
CA MET A 107 -12.61 13.75 8.34
C MET A 107 -13.44 12.77 9.19
N PRO A 108 -13.58 11.50 8.77
CA PRO A 108 -14.23 10.48 9.61
C PRO A 108 -13.51 10.34 10.94
N MET A 109 -14.26 10.22 12.04
CA MET A 109 -13.66 9.92 13.33
C MET A 109 -13.03 8.52 13.31
N MET A 110 -11.77 8.43 13.71
CA MET A 110 -11.09 7.14 13.89
C MET A 110 -11.25 6.69 15.34
N GLU A 111 -11.65 5.44 15.53
CA GLU A 111 -11.83 4.85 16.86
C GLU A 111 -10.53 4.21 17.37
N GLY A 112 -10.21 4.41 18.66
CA GLY A 112 -9.09 3.79 19.35
C GLY A 112 -7.90 4.71 19.61
N SER A 113 -6.76 4.12 20.00
CA SER A 113 -5.54 4.87 20.28
C SER A 113 -4.93 5.42 18.99
N MET A 114 -4.84 6.75 18.89
CA MET A 114 -4.21 7.45 17.75
C MET A 114 -2.77 6.99 17.50
N MET A 115 -2.02 6.69 18.56
CA MET A 115 -0.66 6.17 18.45
C MET A 115 -0.65 4.79 17.79
N MET A 116 -1.55 3.90 18.20
CA MET A 116 -1.63 2.55 17.63
C MET A 116 -2.14 2.55 16.19
N ILE A 117 -3.05 3.47 15.85
CA ILE A 117 -3.48 3.69 14.45
C ILE A 117 -2.29 4.14 13.60
N ALA A 118 -1.49 5.08 14.09
CA ALA A 118 -0.31 5.57 13.36
C ALA A 118 0.72 4.45 13.14
N VAL A 119 1.01 3.65 14.18
CA VAL A 119 1.92 2.49 14.09
C VAL A 119 1.39 1.46 13.09
N GLY A 120 0.13 1.08 13.20
CA GLY A 120 -0.48 0.10 12.31
C GLY A 120 -0.53 0.58 10.85
N SER A 121 -0.81 1.87 10.63
CA SER A 121 -0.75 2.48 9.30
C SER A 121 0.66 2.44 8.71
N LEU A 122 1.67 2.85 9.48
CA LEU A 122 3.07 2.81 9.05
C LEU A 122 3.51 1.38 8.73
N MET A 123 3.16 0.42 9.59
CA MET A 123 3.44 -1.00 9.39
C MET A 123 2.86 -1.49 8.06
N GLY A 124 1.59 -1.18 7.76
CA GLY A 124 0.97 -1.54 6.49
C GLY A 124 1.72 -0.97 5.28
N HIS A 125 2.17 0.29 5.37
CA HIS A 125 2.94 0.94 4.30
C HIS A 125 4.30 0.27 4.09
N VAL A 126 5.03 -0.05 5.17
CA VAL A 126 6.33 -0.74 5.09
C VAL A 126 6.17 -2.12 4.46
N ILE A 127 5.19 -2.91 4.93
CA ILE A 127 4.91 -4.26 4.41
C ILE A 127 4.59 -4.21 2.92
N PHE A 128 3.67 -3.33 2.51
CA PHE A 128 3.33 -3.12 1.11
C PHE A 128 4.59 -2.80 0.27
N GLY A 129 5.46 -1.91 0.77
CA GLY A 129 6.66 -1.48 0.07
C GLY A 129 7.68 -2.59 -0.14
N VAL A 130 7.91 -3.39 0.90
CA VAL A 130 8.78 -4.56 0.83
C VAL A 130 8.27 -5.56 -0.20
N VAL A 131 6.98 -5.89 -0.15
CA VAL A 131 6.36 -6.84 -1.10
C VAL A 131 6.51 -6.35 -2.54
N VAL A 132 6.13 -5.10 -2.81
CA VAL A 132 6.26 -4.52 -4.16
C VAL A 132 7.71 -4.54 -4.65
N ALA A 133 8.65 -4.13 -3.80
CA ALA A 133 10.06 -4.07 -4.18
C ALA A 133 10.66 -5.44 -4.47
N LEU A 134 10.27 -6.48 -3.74
CA LEU A 134 10.71 -7.85 -3.98
C LEU A 134 10.15 -8.40 -5.30
N LEU A 135 8.86 -8.19 -5.56
CA LEU A 135 8.19 -8.69 -6.75
C LEU A 135 8.63 -7.99 -8.04
N VAL A 136 8.86 -6.68 -7.98
CA VAL A 136 9.38 -5.91 -9.12
C VAL A 136 10.90 -6.13 -9.30
N GLY A 137 11.64 -6.30 -8.20
CA GLY A 137 13.10 -6.38 -8.20
C GLY A 137 13.70 -7.76 -8.46
N LYS A 138 12.93 -8.85 -8.34
CA LYS A 138 13.36 -10.23 -8.65
C LYS A 138 12.56 -10.80 -9.83
N PRO A 139 13.05 -10.69 -11.08
CA PRO A 139 12.32 -11.14 -12.26
C PRO A 139 11.88 -12.61 -12.19
N GLN A 140 12.75 -13.50 -11.69
CA GLN A 140 12.50 -14.95 -11.60
C GLN A 140 11.31 -15.33 -10.72
N LEU A 141 11.16 -14.71 -9.54
CA LEU A 141 10.04 -15.01 -8.64
C LEU A 141 8.68 -14.71 -9.29
N MET A 142 8.66 -13.70 -10.16
CA MET A 142 7.47 -13.28 -10.89
C MET A 142 7.27 -14.09 -12.17
N ASP A 143 8.36 -14.49 -12.82
CA ASP A 143 8.31 -15.35 -14.01
C ASP A 143 7.76 -16.74 -13.65
N ASP A 144 8.06 -17.26 -12.46
CA ASP A 144 7.49 -18.52 -11.95
C ASP A 144 5.98 -18.39 -11.69
N LEU A 145 5.54 -17.26 -11.10
CA LEU A 145 4.11 -16.98 -10.89
C LEU A 145 3.36 -16.85 -12.22
N VAL A 146 3.88 -16.10 -13.19
CA VAL A 146 3.24 -15.87 -14.49
C VAL A 146 3.24 -17.12 -15.37
N LYS A 147 4.29 -17.95 -15.31
CA LYS A 147 4.33 -19.21 -16.06
C LYS A 147 3.44 -20.30 -15.47
N SER A 148 3.14 -20.26 -14.17
CA SER A 148 2.23 -21.23 -13.54
C SER A 148 0.78 -21.13 -14.02
N GLU A 149 0.41 -20.04 -14.70
CA GLU A 149 -0.92 -19.78 -15.25
C GLU A 149 -1.05 -20.08 -16.77
N ASN A 150 0.01 -20.58 -17.43
CA ASN A 150 0.00 -20.99 -18.86
C ASN A 150 0.35 -22.46 -19.02
#